data_AF-A0A7Z9LYD0-F1
#
_entry.id   AF-A0A7Z9LYD0-F1
#
_cell.length_a   1.000
_cell.length_b   1.000
_cell.length_c   1.000
_cell.angle_alpha   90.00
_cell.angle_beta   90.00
_cell.angle_gamma   90.00
#
_symmetry.space_group_name_H-M   'P 1'
#
loop_
_entity.id
_entity.type
_entity.pdbx_description
1 polymer ?
#
loop_
_entity_poly.entity_id
_entity_poly.type
_entity_poly.pdbx_seq_one_letter_code
_entity_poly.pdbx_strand_id
1 'polypeptide(L)'
;MTLELADIANQVCNRVVSDSSRALTAHLHQVLFEELGFRGNTENFFDPKNSFLPYVLERKCGIPITLALVYKLVAGRCGLDVVGLNTPGHFLVRLNLENERMIVDCFCGGELLSAHEVSSRAMMMTGCQELADSPVIEVATHRQWVTRILANLIHAFSLENRPKDIAAVSELHDVLKVAY
;
A
#
# COMPACT_ATOMS: atom_id res chain seq x y z
N MET A 1 13.12 -7.31 -9.85
CA MET A 1 11.98 -7.18 -8.91
C MET A 1 12.15 -8.02 -7.65
N THR A 2 12.17 -9.36 -7.71
CA THR A 2 12.32 -10.19 -6.48
C THR A 2 13.67 -10.00 -5.78
N LEU A 3 14.76 -9.86 -6.55
CA LEU A 3 16.10 -9.60 -6.03
C LEU A 3 16.16 -8.23 -5.33
N GLU A 4 15.69 -7.18 -5.99
CA GLU A 4 15.67 -5.82 -5.43
C GLU A 4 14.91 -5.72 -4.10
N LEU A 5 13.72 -6.35 -3.99
CA LEU A 5 12.98 -6.39 -2.73
C LEU A 5 13.73 -7.16 -1.62
N ALA A 6 14.49 -8.19 -1.99
CA ALA A 6 15.33 -8.92 -1.05
C ALA A 6 16.53 -8.08 -0.60
N ASP A 7 17.15 -7.33 -1.52
CA ASP A 7 18.27 -6.44 -1.21
C ASP A 7 17.85 -5.32 -0.24
N ILE A 8 16.67 -4.72 -0.47
CA ILE A 8 16.10 -3.72 0.45
C ILE A 8 15.83 -4.35 1.83
N ALA A 9 15.25 -5.55 1.87
CA ALA A 9 15.01 -6.25 3.13
C ALA A 9 16.32 -6.57 3.87
N ASN A 10 17.35 -7.02 3.16
CA ASN A 10 18.68 -7.26 3.73
C ASN A 10 19.29 -5.97 4.29
N GLN A 11 19.13 -4.83 3.62
CA GLN A 11 19.58 -3.53 4.13
C GLN A 11 18.90 -3.16 5.46
N VAL A 12 17.61 -3.52 5.63
CA VAL A 12 16.89 -3.34 6.90
C VAL A 12 17.39 -4.31 7.96
N CYS A 13 17.41 -5.62 7.66
CA CYS A 13 17.77 -6.67 8.62
C CYS A 13 19.22 -6.52 9.12
N ASN A 14 20.17 -6.16 8.26
CA ASN A 14 21.58 -6.01 8.63
C ASN A 14 21.85 -4.87 9.61
N ARG A 15 20.87 -4.00 9.87
CA ARG A 15 20.98 -2.89 10.85
C ARG A 15 20.50 -3.29 12.24
N VAL A 16 19.82 -4.42 12.37
CA VAL A 16 19.23 -4.86 13.62
C VAL A 16 19.99 -6.08 14.13
N VAL A 17 20.64 -5.93 15.29
CA VAL A 17 21.40 -7.01 15.94
C VAL A 17 20.50 -7.90 16.82
N SER A 18 19.28 -7.44 17.14
CA SER A 18 18.29 -8.15 17.96
C SER A 18 17.05 -8.56 17.15
N ASP A 19 16.23 -9.45 17.70
CA ASP A 19 14.94 -9.83 17.11
C ASP A 19 13.82 -8.81 17.41
N SER A 20 14.19 -7.54 17.64
CA SER A 20 13.22 -6.50 18.00
C SER A 20 12.41 -6.04 16.79
N SER A 21 11.14 -6.45 16.72
CA SER A 21 10.19 -6.02 15.69
C SER A 21 10.04 -4.49 15.63
N ARG A 22 10.21 -3.80 16.78
CA ARG A 22 10.15 -2.33 16.84
C ARG A 22 11.39 -1.70 16.21
N ALA A 23 12.58 -2.26 16.46
CA ALA A 23 13.81 -1.81 15.80
C ALA A 23 13.76 -2.09 14.28
N LEU A 24 13.28 -3.26 13.87
CA LEU A 24 13.05 -3.58 12.46
C LEU A 24 12.07 -2.61 11.80
N THR A 25 10.98 -2.25 12.48
CA THR A 25 10.00 -1.27 11.97
C THR A 25 10.64 0.11 11.80
N ALA A 26 11.43 0.57 12.76
CA ALA A 26 12.11 1.86 12.67
C ALA A 26 13.11 1.90 11.50
N HIS A 27 13.94 0.88 11.33
CA HIS A 27 14.87 0.81 10.20
C HIS A 27 14.18 0.58 8.86
N LEU A 28 13.03 -0.10 8.85
CA LEU A 28 12.20 -0.23 7.65
C LEU A 28 11.72 1.14 7.17
N HIS A 29 11.24 1.99 8.09
CA HIS A 29 10.82 3.35 7.76
C HIS A 29 11.98 4.21 7.26
N GLN A 30 13.11 4.18 7.99
CA GLN A 30 14.32 4.89 7.61
C GLN A 30 14.81 4.49 6.21
N VAL A 31 14.93 3.19 5.92
CA VAL A 31 15.41 2.71 4.62
C VAL A 31 14.42 3.06 3.52
N LEU A 32 13.12 2.78 3.69
CA LEU A 32 12.15 2.99 2.61
C LEU A 32 11.88 4.46 2.34
N PHE A 33 11.61 5.26 3.38
CA PHE A 33 11.07 6.61 3.19
C PHE A 33 12.15 7.69 3.24
N GLU A 34 13.15 7.56 4.11
CA GLU A 34 14.19 8.59 4.27
C GLU A 34 15.36 8.38 3.29
N GLU A 35 15.84 7.14 3.14
CA GLU A 35 17.02 6.85 2.32
C GLU A 35 16.69 6.56 0.86
N LEU A 36 15.75 5.63 0.62
CA LEU A 36 15.33 5.28 -0.75
C LEU A 36 14.29 6.25 -1.30
N GLY A 37 13.66 7.07 -0.45
CA GLY A 37 12.76 8.13 -0.88
C GLY A 37 11.45 7.65 -1.51
N PHE A 38 10.96 6.46 -1.11
CA PHE A 38 9.64 5.98 -1.51
C PHE A 38 8.57 7.00 -1.11
N ARG A 39 7.79 7.48 -2.08
CA ARG A 39 6.78 8.52 -1.82
C ARG A 39 5.56 8.41 -2.72
N GLY A 40 4.46 9.01 -2.28
CA GLY A 40 3.29 9.20 -3.09
C GLY A 40 3.53 10.11 -4.29
N ASN A 41 2.97 9.75 -5.45
CA ASN A 41 2.97 10.62 -6.63
C ASN A 41 1.81 11.63 -6.53
N THR A 42 2.04 12.78 -5.92
CA THR A 42 1.02 13.84 -5.80
C THR A 42 0.92 14.71 -7.06
N GLU A 43 2.00 14.81 -7.83
CA GLU A 43 2.07 15.63 -9.05
C GLU A 43 1.32 14.98 -10.23
N ASN A 44 1.44 13.66 -10.35
CA ASN A 44 0.78 12.88 -11.41
C ASN A 44 0.21 11.57 -10.85
N PHE A 45 -0.73 11.71 -9.92
CA PHE A 45 -1.36 10.59 -9.20
C PHE A 45 -1.94 9.53 -10.15
N PHE A 46 -2.51 9.97 -11.26
CA PHE A 46 -3.19 9.11 -12.22
C PHE A 46 -2.28 8.57 -13.35
N ASP A 47 -0.96 8.72 -13.28
CA ASP A 47 -0.04 7.99 -14.18
C ASP A 47 -0.26 6.48 -13.99
N PRO A 48 -0.65 5.71 -15.03
CA PRO A 48 -0.82 4.26 -14.92
C PRO A 48 0.43 3.54 -14.40
N LYS A 49 1.63 4.11 -14.62
CA LYS A 49 2.89 3.56 -14.11
C LYS A 49 2.95 3.53 -12.59
N ASN A 50 2.19 4.38 -11.90
CA ASN A 50 2.08 4.31 -10.45
C ASN A 50 1.44 3.00 -9.97
N SER A 51 0.67 2.30 -10.81
CA SER A 51 0.05 1.02 -10.48
C SER A 51 0.90 -0.21 -10.87
N PHE A 52 2.03 0.00 -11.56
CA PHE A 52 2.91 -1.06 -12.02
C PHE A 52 4.13 -1.18 -11.12
N LEU A 53 4.21 -2.27 -10.34
CA LEU A 53 5.25 -2.47 -9.34
C LEU A 53 6.70 -2.28 -9.85
N PRO A 54 7.09 -2.71 -11.07
CA PRO A 54 8.43 -2.45 -11.60
C PRO A 54 8.75 -0.95 -11.69
N TYR A 55 7.81 -0.14 -12.20
CA TYR A 55 8.01 1.32 -12.29
C TYR A 55 7.99 1.99 -10.92
N VAL A 56 7.18 1.48 -9.99
CA VAL A 56 7.15 1.99 -8.60
C VAL A 56 8.48 1.75 -7.91
N LEU A 57 9.08 0.58 -8.09
CA LEU A 57 10.40 0.27 -7.56
C LEU A 57 11.50 1.11 -8.22
N GLU A 58 11.48 1.24 -9.54
CA GLU A 58 12.47 2.04 -10.27
C GLU A 58 12.42 3.52 -9.85
N ARG A 59 11.23 4.10 -9.79
CA ARG A 59 11.02 5.53 -9.53
C ARG A 59 10.94 5.89 -8.05
N LYS A 60 10.84 4.87 -7.18
CA LYS A 60 10.52 5.02 -5.75
C LYS A 60 9.27 5.88 -5.54
N CYS A 61 8.29 5.74 -6.43
CA CYS A 61 7.13 6.63 -6.51
C CYS A 61 5.90 5.86 -6.98
N GLY A 62 4.76 6.01 -6.30
CA GLY A 62 3.55 5.27 -6.64
C GLY A 62 2.27 5.80 -5.99
N ILE A 63 1.22 5.00 -6.04
CA ILE A 63 -0.07 5.26 -5.40
C ILE A 63 -0.20 4.49 -4.07
N PRO A 64 -1.21 4.77 -3.23
CA PRO A 64 -1.27 4.22 -1.88
C PRO A 64 -1.16 2.70 -1.83
N ILE A 65 -1.91 1.99 -2.69
CA ILE A 65 -1.90 0.52 -2.70
C ILE A 65 -0.58 -0.08 -3.17
N THR A 66 0.14 0.53 -4.11
CA THR A 66 1.41 -0.03 -4.59
C THR A 66 2.55 0.22 -3.62
N LEU A 67 2.56 1.37 -2.95
CA LEU A 67 3.53 1.66 -1.89
C LEU A 67 3.29 0.77 -0.66
N ALA A 68 2.02 0.58 -0.29
CA ALA A 68 1.61 -0.41 0.71
C ALA A 68 2.08 -1.84 0.34
N LEU A 69 2.02 -2.21 -0.94
CA LEU A 69 2.50 -3.51 -1.41
C LEU A 69 4.03 -3.64 -1.27
N VAL A 70 4.80 -2.62 -1.67
CA VAL A 70 6.26 -2.60 -1.46
C VAL A 70 6.58 -2.75 0.02
N TYR A 71 5.94 -1.95 0.87
CA TYR A 71 6.12 -1.99 2.32
C TYR A 71 5.85 -3.40 2.87
N LYS A 72 4.69 -3.98 2.58
CA LYS A 72 4.31 -5.34 3.01
C LYS A 72 5.33 -6.39 2.56
N LEU A 73 5.79 -6.31 1.30
CA LEU A 73 6.73 -7.28 0.73
C LEU A 73 8.12 -7.20 1.35
N VAL A 74 8.62 -5.99 1.66
CA VAL A 74 9.91 -5.81 2.34
C VAL A 74 9.77 -6.22 3.80
N ALA A 75 8.76 -5.71 4.51
CA ALA A 75 8.52 -6.01 5.92
C ALA A 75 8.37 -7.52 6.19
N GLY A 76 7.61 -8.23 5.35
CA GLY A 76 7.43 -9.68 5.48
C GLY A 76 8.74 -10.47 5.29
N ARG A 77 9.67 -9.97 4.46
CA ARG A 77 11.01 -10.55 4.33
C ARG A 77 11.87 -10.31 5.57
N CYS A 78 11.60 -9.24 6.31
CA CYS A 78 12.20 -8.96 7.61
C CYS A 78 11.52 -9.72 8.77
N GLY A 79 10.54 -10.59 8.50
CA GLY A 79 9.80 -11.32 9.53
C GLY A 79 8.69 -10.52 10.23
N LEU A 80 8.35 -9.32 9.73
CA LEU A 80 7.27 -8.50 10.30
C LEU A 80 5.90 -8.94 9.76
N ASP A 81 4.90 -9.04 10.63
CA ASP A 81 3.51 -9.27 10.23
C ASP A 81 2.85 -7.96 9.77
N VAL A 82 2.61 -7.85 8.47
CA VAL A 82 1.98 -6.70 7.84
C VAL A 82 0.77 -7.12 7.02
N VAL A 83 -0.36 -6.49 7.29
CA VAL A 83 -1.62 -6.69 6.56
C VAL A 83 -2.05 -5.40 5.86
N GLY A 84 -2.73 -5.53 4.71
CA GLY A 84 -3.33 -4.37 4.05
C GLY A 84 -4.66 -4.01 4.71
N LEU A 85 -4.98 -2.73 4.73
CA LEU A 85 -6.25 -2.21 5.23
C LEU A 85 -7.04 -1.65 4.05
N ASN A 86 -8.21 -2.22 3.79
CA ASN A 86 -9.03 -1.88 2.64
C ASN A 86 -9.87 -0.61 2.86
N THR A 87 -9.24 0.47 3.32
CA THR A 87 -9.93 1.71 3.67
C THR A 87 -10.55 2.39 2.43
N PRO A 88 -11.74 3.00 2.54
CA PRO A 88 -12.32 3.74 1.42
C PRO A 88 -11.45 4.94 1.00
N GLY A 89 -11.33 5.18 -0.30
CA GLY A 89 -10.55 6.29 -0.88
C GLY A 89 -9.03 6.11 -0.83
N HIS A 90 -8.47 5.66 0.28
CA HIS A 90 -7.02 5.52 0.50
C HIS A 90 -6.67 4.10 0.94
N PHE A 91 -5.48 3.57 0.64
CA PHE A 91 -5.09 2.22 1.06
C PHE A 91 -3.95 2.31 2.08
N LEU A 92 -4.10 1.63 3.21
CA LEU A 92 -3.17 1.68 4.34
C LEU A 92 -2.60 0.29 4.63
N VAL A 93 -1.59 0.21 5.48
CA VAL A 93 -1.13 -1.06 6.06
C VAL A 93 -1.22 -1.03 7.58
N ARG A 94 -1.36 -2.20 8.18
CA ARG A 94 -1.23 -2.40 9.62
C ARG A 94 -0.08 -3.36 9.90
N LEU A 95 0.86 -2.94 10.74
CA LEU A 95 1.82 -3.83 11.36
C LEU A 95 1.23 -4.38 12.65
N ASN A 96 1.29 -5.70 12.80
CA ASN A 96 0.94 -6.37 14.04
C ASN A 96 2.25 -6.70 14.77
N LEU A 97 2.52 -5.98 15.86
CA LEU A 97 3.61 -6.27 16.78
C LEU A 97 3.04 -7.06 17.97
N GLU A 98 3.91 -7.61 18.82
CA GLU A 98 3.49 -8.49 19.93
C GLU A 98 2.43 -7.86 20.84
N ASN A 99 2.58 -6.57 21.19
CA ASN A 99 1.73 -5.88 22.15
C ASN A 99 1.01 -4.65 21.58
N GLU A 100 1.20 -4.34 20.30
CA GLU A 100 0.63 -3.14 19.68
C GLU A 100 0.36 -3.33 18.19
N ARG A 101 -0.50 -2.47 17.63
CA ARG A 101 -0.79 -2.41 16.20
C ARG A 101 -0.50 -1.00 15.72
N MET A 102 0.25 -0.89 14.63
CA MET A 102 0.58 0.41 14.03
C MET A 102 -0.07 0.49 12.65
N ILE A 103 -0.83 1.56 12.39
CA ILE A 103 -1.36 1.84 11.05
C ILE A 103 -0.40 2.79 10.37
N VAL A 104 0.00 2.47 9.15
CA VAL A 104 1.01 3.20 8.39
C VAL A 104 0.44 3.66 7.06
N ASP A 105 0.63 4.94 6.77
CA ASP A 105 0.35 5.54 5.46
C ASP A 105 1.62 5.57 4.62
N CYS A 106 1.80 4.54 3.78
CA CYS A 106 2.96 4.44 2.90
C CYS A 106 2.97 5.49 1.78
N PHE A 107 1.83 6.12 1.48
CA PHE A 107 1.76 7.20 0.50
C PHE A 107 2.30 8.51 1.09
N CYS A 108 1.98 8.76 2.37
CA CYS A 108 2.44 9.91 3.14
C CYS A 108 3.78 9.64 3.85
N GLY A 109 4.72 8.95 3.19
CA GLY A 109 6.08 8.78 3.70
C GLY A 109 6.20 7.92 4.97
N GLY A 110 5.24 7.03 5.22
CA GLY A 110 5.27 6.14 6.39
C GLY A 110 4.63 6.74 7.65
N GLU A 111 3.83 7.79 7.51
CA GLU A 111 3.12 8.40 8.64
C GLU A 111 2.34 7.37 9.47
N LEU A 112 2.52 7.41 10.80
CA LEU A 112 1.77 6.57 11.73
C LEU A 112 0.42 7.21 12.03
N LEU A 113 -0.66 6.46 11.85
CA LEU A 113 -2.02 6.95 12.06
C LEU A 113 -2.68 6.30 13.27
N SER A 114 -3.38 7.11 14.06
CA SER A 114 -4.38 6.67 15.02
C SER A 114 -5.64 6.18 14.32
N ALA A 115 -6.44 5.36 15.01
CA ALA A 115 -7.74 4.92 14.49
C ALA A 115 -8.67 6.11 14.14
N HIS A 116 -8.61 7.19 14.93
CA HIS A 116 -9.40 8.40 14.69
C HIS A 116 -8.98 9.12 13.40
N GLU A 117 -7.68 9.22 13.14
CA GLU A 117 -7.17 9.82 11.89
C GLU A 117 -7.58 9.00 10.67
N VAL A 118 -7.57 7.66 10.76
CA VAL A 118 -8.05 6.81 9.69
C VAL A 118 -9.53 7.06 9.39
N SER A 119 -10.38 7.06 10.42
CA SER A 119 -11.81 7.35 10.26
C SER A 119 -12.06 8.73 9.67
N SER A 120 -11.34 9.74 10.15
CA SER A 120 -11.45 11.13 9.68
C SER A 120 -11.05 11.25 8.21
N ARG A 121 -9.92 10.63 7.79
CA ARG A 121 -9.48 10.60 6.38
C ARG A 121 -10.47 9.87 5.49
N ALA A 122 -11.00 8.72 5.94
CA ALA A 122 -12.00 7.96 5.19
C ALA A 122 -13.30 8.77 4.98
N MET A 123 -13.76 9.48 6.01
CA MET A 123 -14.93 10.35 5.92
C MET A 123 -14.70 11.50 4.94
N MET A 124 -13.55 12.18 5.01
CA MET A 124 -13.22 13.28 4.07
C MET A 124 -13.18 12.82 2.61
N MET A 125 -12.70 11.61 2.35
CA MET A 125 -12.58 11.06 1.00
C MET A 125 -13.89 10.54 0.41
N THR A 126 -14.81 10.06 1.25
CA THR A 126 -16.06 9.40 0.80
C THR A 126 -17.32 10.24 1.00
N GLY A 127 -17.29 11.19 1.92
CA GLY A 127 -18.48 11.89 2.39
C GLY A 127 -19.43 11.03 3.24
N CYS A 128 -19.07 9.80 3.59
CA CYS A 128 -19.93 8.86 4.32
C CYS A 128 -19.59 8.83 5.82
N GLN A 129 -20.55 9.22 6.67
CA GLN A 129 -20.36 9.31 8.13
C GLN A 129 -20.47 7.97 8.86
N GLU A 130 -21.16 6.97 8.28
CA GLU A 130 -21.37 5.64 8.88
C GLU A 130 -20.07 4.86 9.14
N LEU A 131 -18.98 5.21 8.45
CA LEU A 131 -17.65 4.62 8.66
C LEU A 131 -16.96 5.12 9.94
N ALA A 132 -17.43 6.24 10.53
CA ALA A 132 -16.82 6.85 11.70
C ALA A 132 -17.18 6.11 13.00
N ASP A 133 -18.37 5.50 13.06
CA ASP A 133 -18.97 5.00 14.31
C ASP A 133 -18.57 3.54 14.63
N SER A 134 -18.08 2.78 13.65
CA SER A 134 -17.52 1.43 13.87
C SER A 134 -16.40 1.13 12.86
N PRO A 135 -15.15 1.51 13.15
CA PRO A 135 -14.03 1.33 12.25
C PRO A 135 -13.51 -0.09 12.37
N VAL A 136 -14.33 -1.10 12.05
CA VAL A 136 -13.79 -2.41 11.72
C VAL A 136 -13.08 -2.26 10.39
N ILE A 137 -11.82 -1.83 10.45
CA ILE A 137 -10.99 -1.69 9.27
C ILE A 137 -10.63 -3.11 8.82
N GLU A 138 -11.33 -3.58 7.79
CA GLU A 138 -11.15 -4.92 7.27
C GLU A 138 -9.75 -5.10 6.69
N VAL A 139 -9.17 -6.26 7.02
CA VAL A 139 -7.93 -6.71 6.41
C VAL A 139 -8.20 -7.07 4.96
N ALA A 140 -7.46 -6.45 4.06
CA ALA A 140 -7.57 -6.69 2.63
C ALA A 140 -7.13 -8.12 2.28
N THR A 141 -8.05 -8.90 1.71
CA THR A 141 -7.75 -10.19 1.07
C THR A 141 -6.89 -10.00 -0.17
N HIS A 142 -6.15 -11.05 -0.59
CA HIS A 142 -5.38 -11.02 -1.84
C HIS A 142 -6.24 -10.61 -3.05
N ARG A 143 -7.50 -11.06 -3.09
CA ARG A 143 -8.47 -10.66 -4.13
C ARG A 143 -8.69 -9.14 -4.11
N GLN A 144 -8.99 -8.56 -2.94
CA GLN A 144 -9.20 -7.11 -2.80
C GLN A 144 -7.97 -6.28 -3.17
N TRP A 145 -6.75 -6.76 -2.89
CA TRP A 145 -5.52 -6.10 -3.37
C TRP A 145 -5.51 -5.99 -4.89
N VAL A 146 -5.69 -7.12 -5.58
CA VAL A 146 -5.67 -7.15 -7.05
C VAL A 146 -6.83 -6.36 -7.63
N THR A 147 -8.05 -6.52 -7.11
CA THR A 147 -9.24 -5.78 -7.53
C THR A 147 -8.99 -4.27 -7.48
N ARG A 148 -8.42 -3.75 -6.39
CA ARG A 148 -8.15 -2.31 -6.27
C ARG A 148 -7.03 -1.82 -7.18
N ILE A 149 -5.98 -2.62 -7.39
CA ILE A 149 -4.93 -2.28 -8.38
C ILE A 149 -5.53 -2.16 -9.78
N LEU A 150 -6.37 -3.12 -10.18
CA LEU A 150 -7.03 -3.10 -11.48
C LEU A 150 -8.03 -1.94 -11.60
N ALA A 151 -8.78 -1.62 -10.54
CA ALA A 151 -9.67 -0.46 -10.51
C ALA A 151 -8.91 0.86 -10.68
N ASN A 152 -7.75 1.01 -10.03
CA ASN A 152 -6.89 2.19 -10.20
C ASN A 152 -6.36 2.30 -11.63
N LEU A 153 -5.97 1.18 -12.27
CA LEU A 153 -5.55 1.16 -13.67
C LEU A 153 -6.67 1.52 -14.63
N ILE A 154 -7.88 0.98 -14.45
CA ILE A 154 -9.05 1.32 -15.26
C ILE A 154 -9.30 2.83 -15.19
N HIS A 155 -9.25 3.40 -13.98
CA HIS A 155 -9.45 4.83 -13.80
C HIS A 155 -8.35 5.66 -14.48
N ALA A 156 -7.08 5.31 -14.27
CA ALA A 156 -5.95 5.97 -14.93
C ALA A 156 -6.05 5.94 -16.46
N PHE A 157 -6.34 4.77 -17.04
CA PHE A 157 -6.51 4.62 -18.49
C PHE A 157 -7.75 5.34 -19.04
N SER A 158 -8.80 5.50 -18.23
CA SER A 158 -9.95 6.33 -18.58
C SER A 158 -9.55 7.79 -18.73
N LEU A 159 -8.71 8.33 -17.85
CA LEU A 159 -8.24 9.71 -17.93
C LEU A 159 -7.30 9.93 -19.13
N GLU A 160 -6.53 8.91 -19.52
CA GLU A 160 -5.68 8.94 -20.73
C GLU A 160 -6.43 8.63 -22.03
N ASN A 161 -7.74 8.37 -21.99
CA ASN A 161 -8.55 7.94 -23.15
C ASN A 161 -7.99 6.71 -23.88
N ARG A 162 -7.68 5.65 -23.13
CA ARG A 162 -7.09 4.40 -23.64
C ARG A 162 -8.09 3.23 -23.65
N PRO A 163 -9.08 3.21 -24.57
CA PRO A 163 -10.21 2.28 -24.50
C PRO A 163 -9.82 0.80 -24.60
N LYS A 164 -8.76 0.45 -25.34
CA LYS A 164 -8.28 -0.93 -25.44
C LYS A 164 -7.72 -1.45 -24.13
N ASP A 165 -6.95 -0.62 -23.43
CA ASP A 165 -6.39 -0.97 -22.12
C ASP A 165 -7.49 -1.06 -21.07
N ILE A 166 -8.46 -0.15 -21.10
CA ILE A 166 -9.66 -0.21 -20.23
C ILE A 166 -10.39 -1.54 -20.43
N ALA A 167 -10.66 -1.94 -21.67
CA ALA A 167 -11.35 -3.19 -21.97
C ALA A 167 -10.58 -4.41 -21.44
N ALA A 168 -9.27 -4.49 -21.71
CA ALA A 168 -8.43 -5.59 -21.27
C ALA A 168 -8.35 -5.69 -19.74
N VAL A 169 -8.16 -4.57 -19.03
CA VAL A 169 -8.08 -4.57 -17.56
C VAL A 169 -9.45 -4.84 -16.93
N SER A 170 -10.54 -4.39 -17.55
CA SER A 170 -11.91 -4.66 -17.08
C SER A 170 -12.23 -6.15 -17.14
N GLU A 171 -11.83 -6.84 -18.21
CA GLU A 171 -11.99 -8.29 -18.33
C GLU A 171 -11.29 -9.04 -17.17
N LEU A 172 -10.04 -8.67 -16.86
CA LEU A 172 -9.31 -9.23 -15.71
C LEU A 172 -10.00 -8.91 -14.38
N HIS A 173 -10.51 -7.69 -14.23
CA HIS A 173 -11.19 -7.24 -13.02
C HIS A 173 -12.51 -7.98 -12.81
N ASP A 174 -13.24 -8.28 -13.87
CA ASP A 174 -14.53 -8.98 -13.79
C ASP A 174 -14.37 -10.48 -13.44
N VAL A 175 -13.28 -11.12 -13.85
CA VAL A 175 -12.93 -12.49 -13.39
C VAL A 175 -12.83 -12.56 -11.87
N LEU A 176 -12.38 -11.49 -11.20
CA LEU A 176 -12.28 -11.46 -9.74
C LEU A 176 -13.63 -11.27 -9.03
N LYS A 177 -14.66 -10.78 -9.74
CA LYS A 177 -16.01 -10.62 -9.20
C LYS A 177 -16.80 -11.92 -9.19
N VAL A 178 -16.47 -12.86 -10.07
CA VAL A 178 -17.13 -14.16 -10.11
C VAL A 178 -16.57 -15.00 -8.95
N ALA A 179 -17.43 -15.30 -7.97
CA ALA A 179 -17.13 -16.29 -6.94
C ALA A 179 -17.48 -17.68 -7.50
N TYR A 180 -16.50 -18.58 -7.51
CA TYR A 180 -16.76 -20.02 -7.55
C TYR A 180 -16.93 -20.53 -6.12
#